data_AF-A0A962RL87-F1
#
_entry.id   AF-A0A962RL87-F1
#
_cell.length_a   1.000
_cell.length_b   1.000
_cell.length_c   1.000
_cell.angle_alpha   90.00
_cell.angle_beta   90.00
_cell.angle_gamma   90.00
#
_symmetry.space_group_name_H-M   'P 1'
#
loop_
_entity.id
_entity.type
_entity.pdbx_description
1 polymer ?
#
loop_
_entity_poly.entity_id
_entity_poly.type
_entity_poly.pdbx_seq_one_letter_code
_entity_poly.pdbx_strand_id
1 'polypeptide(L)'
;MSNEGAALLESRIPAPNPEWLARIKEDILEPALPIVDPHHHLWDMPGRRYLLEELLEDLNSGHNIVATVFLECASMYRASGPEQLKPVGETEFVNGIAAM
;
A
#
# COMPACT_ATOMS: atom_id res chain seq x y z
N MET A 1 -11.98 1.30 16.03
CA MET A 1 -10.78 0.73 16.67
C MET A 1 -9.91 1.90 17.11
N SER A 2 -9.42 1.88 18.35
CA SER A 2 -8.51 2.89 18.90
C SER A 2 -7.26 3.02 18.00
N ASN A 3 -6.45 4.06 18.20
CA ASN A 3 -5.14 4.24 17.53
C ASN A 3 -4.15 3.06 17.75
N GLU A 4 -4.55 2.01 18.47
CA GLU A 4 -3.83 0.75 18.63
C GLU A 4 -3.52 0.07 17.29
N GLY A 5 -4.39 0.18 16.29
CA GLY A 5 -4.16 -0.44 14.97
C GLY A 5 -2.90 0.09 14.27
N ALA A 6 -2.80 1.42 14.13
CA ALA A 6 -1.63 2.09 13.55
C ALA A 6 -0.36 1.82 14.37
N ALA A 7 -0.45 1.91 15.71
CA ALA A 7 0.68 1.62 16.59
C ALA A 7 1.16 0.15 16.50
N LEU A 8 0.25 -0.80 16.30
CA LEU A 8 0.59 -2.21 16.09
C LEU A 8 1.36 -2.40 14.77
N LEU A 9 0.97 -1.72 13.70
CA LEU A 9 1.66 -1.81 12.40
C LEU A 9 3.05 -1.20 12.47
N GLU A 10 3.19 -0.04 13.11
CA GLU A 10 4.49 0.59 13.35
C GLU A 10 5.44 -0.34 14.13
N SER A 11 4.92 -1.16 15.05
CA SER A 11 5.75 -2.10 15.80
C SER A 11 6.17 -3.35 15.01
N ARG A 12 5.43 -3.74 13.97
CA ARG A 12 5.57 -5.05 13.29
C ARG A 12 6.22 -4.97 11.92
N ILE A 13 6.04 -3.87 11.19
CA ILE A 13 6.48 -3.77 9.80
C ILE A 13 7.86 -3.13 9.77
N PRO A 14 8.94 -3.80 9.35
CA PRO A 14 10.25 -3.13 9.25
C PRO A 14 10.25 -2.07 8.15
N ALA A 15 11.16 -1.09 8.24
CA ALA A 15 11.41 -0.21 7.11
C ALA A 15 12.01 -1.00 5.93
N PRO A 16 11.67 -0.65 4.67
CA PRO A 16 12.26 -1.32 3.51
C PRO A 16 13.78 -1.11 3.49
N ASN A 17 14.52 -2.13 3.06
CA ASN A 17 15.97 -2.05 2.89
C ASN A 17 16.30 -2.09 1.38
N PRO A 18 16.65 -0.94 0.77
CA PRO A 18 16.94 -0.87 -0.66
C PRO A 18 18.12 -1.74 -1.09
N GLU A 19 19.16 -1.85 -0.26
CA GLU A 19 20.32 -2.69 -0.57
C GLU A 19 19.95 -4.17 -0.64
N TRP A 20 19.04 -4.61 0.24
CA TRP A 20 18.52 -5.97 0.23
C TRP A 20 17.61 -6.23 -0.98
N LEU A 21 16.69 -5.31 -1.28
CA LEU A 21 15.77 -5.42 -2.42
C LEU A 21 16.51 -5.48 -3.77
N ALA A 22 17.63 -4.76 -3.88
CA ALA A 22 18.42 -4.71 -5.11
C ALA A 22 19.30 -5.96 -5.36
N ARG A 23 19.33 -6.94 -4.44
CA ARG A 23 20.25 -8.09 -4.54
C ARG A 23 19.96 -9.04 -5.68
N ILE A 24 18.70 -9.16 -6.08
CA ILE A 24 18.26 -10.13 -7.09
C ILE A 24 17.35 -9.39 -8.07
N LYS A 25 17.60 -9.60 -9.37
CA LYS A 25 16.71 -9.20 -10.45
C LYS A 25 16.42 -10.43 -11.28
N GLU A 26 15.15 -10.77 -11.41
CA GLU A 26 14.69 -11.91 -12.21
C GLU A 26 14.17 -11.40 -13.56
N ASP A 27 14.22 -12.25 -14.58
CA ASP A 27 13.66 -11.93 -15.88
C ASP A 27 12.13 -11.91 -15.81
N ILE A 28 11.52 -10.92 -16.46
CA ILE A 28 10.07 -10.81 -16.56
C ILE A 28 9.56 -11.88 -17.53
N LEU A 29 8.83 -12.85 -17.00
CA LEU A 29 8.16 -13.87 -17.78
C LEU A 29 6.82 -13.34 -18.29
N GLU A 30 6.51 -13.67 -19.55
CA GLU A 30 5.23 -13.33 -20.20
C GLU A 30 4.83 -11.86 -20.01
N PRO A 31 5.66 -10.89 -20.45
CA PRO A 31 5.48 -9.47 -20.14
C PRO A 31 4.16 -8.88 -20.66
N ALA A 32 3.48 -9.54 -21.60
CA ALA A 32 2.18 -9.13 -22.12
C ALA A 32 0.99 -9.70 -21.34
N LEU A 33 1.19 -10.70 -20.48
CA LEU A 33 0.11 -11.35 -19.72
C LEU A 33 -0.53 -10.33 -18.76
N PRO A 34 -1.83 -10.02 -18.90
CA PRO A 34 -2.49 -9.09 -17.99
C PRO A 34 -2.61 -9.71 -16.60
N ILE A 35 -2.16 -8.97 -15.59
CA ILE A 35 -2.15 -9.38 -14.19
C ILE A 35 -3.02 -8.44 -13.37
N VAL A 36 -3.77 -9.01 -12.43
CA VAL A 36 -4.37 -8.26 -11.32
C VAL A 36 -3.54 -8.55 -10.08
N ASP A 37 -2.91 -7.53 -9.51
CA ASP A 37 -2.27 -7.68 -8.20
C ASP A 37 -3.36 -7.76 -7.12
N PRO A 38 -3.51 -8.91 -6.45
CA PRO A 38 -4.64 -9.13 -5.54
C PRO A 38 -4.47 -8.41 -4.20
N HIS A 39 -3.31 -7.82 -3.89
CA HIS A 39 -3.07 -7.26 -2.57
C HIS A 39 -1.94 -6.22 -2.55
N HIS A 40 -2.30 -4.97 -2.27
CA HIS A 40 -1.35 -3.96 -1.80
C HIS A 40 -1.92 -3.15 -0.62
N HIS A 41 -1.04 -2.42 0.05
CA HIS A 41 -1.36 -1.47 1.10
C HIS A 41 -0.88 -0.06 0.71
N LEU A 42 -1.41 0.96 1.37
CA LEU A 42 -0.98 2.35 1.23
C LEU A 42 -0.92 2.98 2.62
N TRP A 43 0.24 3.49 2.99
CA TRP A 43 0.42 4.12 4.30
C TRP A 43 1.49 5.21 4.27
N ASP A 44 1.36 6.12 5.22
CA ASP A 44 2.32 7.20 5.45
C ASP A 44 2.82 7.12 6.90
N MET A 45 3.78 6.21 7.12
CA MET A 45 4.43 6.00 8.42
C MET A 45 5.88 6.52 8.36
N PRO A 46 6.42 7.07 9.47
CA PRO A 46 7.80 7.55 9.52
C PRO A 46 8.82 6.48 9.06
N GLY A 47 9.54 6.78 7.98
CA GLY A 47 10.56 5.89 7.40
C GLY A 47 10.02 4.68 6.63
N ARG A 48 8.71 4.58 6.40
CA ARG A 48 8.05 3.44 5.73
C ARG A 48 6.93 3.85 4.79
N ARG A 49 6.94 5.10 4.32
CA ARG A 49 5.95 5.61 3.37
C ARG A 49 5.89 4.69 2.14
N TYR A 50 4.66 4.37 1.74
CA TYR A 50 4.36 3.65 0.51
C TYR A 50 2.99 4.14 0.03
N LEU A 51 2.99 5.11 -0.88
CA LEU A 51 1.80 5.72 -1.45
C LEU A 51 1.81 5.54 -2.98
N LEU A 52 1.10 6.41 -3.71
CA LEU A 52 0.91 6.26 -5.16
C LEU A 52 2.24 6.23 -5.92
N GLU A 53 3.21 7.05 -5.54
CA GLU A 53 4.48 7.15 -6.25
C GLU A 53 5.27 5.84 -6.18
N GLU A 54 5.44 5.26 -4.99
CA GLU A 54 6.14 3.97 -4.84
C GLU A 54 5.35 2.83 -5.48
N LEU A 55 4.01 2.84 -5.38
CA LEU A 55 3.18 1.87 -6.06
C LEU A 55 3.38 1.95 -7.58
N LEU A 56 3.38 3.14 -8.17
CA LEU A 56 3.60 3.30 -9.61
C LEU A 56 5.00 2.84 -10.03
N GLU A 57 6.04 3.03 -9.21
CA GLU A 57 7.36 2.49 -9.49
C GLU A 57 7.34 0.96 -9.58
N ASP A 58 6.68 0.29 -8.62
CA ASP A 58 6.57 -1.17 -8.60
C ASP A 58 5.69 -1.71 -9.74
N LEU A 59 4.57 -1.05 -10.03
CA LEU A 59 3.66 -1.42 -11.12
C LEU A 59 4.31 -1.27 -12.51
N ASN A 60 5.28 -0.36 -12.64
CA ASN A 60 6.03 -0.12 -13.89
C ASN A 60 7.36 -0.90 -13.94
N SER A 61 7.53 -1.94 -13.13
CA SER A 61 8.75 -2.77 -13.11
C SER A 61 8.92 -3.68 -14.35
N GLY A 62 7.86 -3.88 -15.14
CA GLY A 62 7.90 -4.59 -16.42
C GLY A 62 6.77 -5.61 -16.62
N HIS A 63 6.09 -6.04 -15.56
CA HIS A 63 4.86 -6.84 -15.67
C HIS A 63 3.68 -6.00 -16.18
N ASN A 64 2.79 -6.61 -16.96
CA ASN A 64 1.55 -5.96 -17.41
C ASN A 64 0.47 -6.02 -16.32
N ILE A 65 0.64 -5.23 -15.25
CA ILE A 65 -0.36 -5.10 -14.19
C ILE A 65 -1.44 -4.12 -14.63
N VAL A 66 -2.67 -4.61 -14.79
CA VAL A 66 -3.80 -3.84 -15.33
C VAL A 66 -4.77 -3.35 -14.27
N ALA A 67 -4.73 -3.94 -13.08
CA ALA A 67 -5.50 -3.53 -11.92
C ALA A 67 -4.83 -4.04 -10.65
N THR A 68 -5.14 -3.41 -9.52
CA THR A 68 -4.74 -3.87 -8.20
C THR A 68 -5.92 -3.86 -7.24
N VAL A 69 -5.80 -4.61 -6.15
CA VAL A 69 -6.76 -4.60 -5.04
C VAL A 69 -6.07 -4.03 -3.81
N PHE A 70 -6.60 -2.92 -3.31
CA PHE A 70 -6.17 -2.33 -2.05
C PHE A 70 -6.81 -3.08 -0.87
N LEU A 71 -6.01 -3.42 0.14
CA LEU A 71 -6.47 -4.01 1.39
C LEU A 71 -6.25 -3.05 2.56
N GLU A 72 -7.29 -2.89 3.37
CA GLU A 72 -7.28 -2.10 4.60
C GLU A 72 -6.13 -2.51 5.53
N CYS A 73 -5.47 -1.51 6.12
CA CYS A 73 -4.26 -1.66 6.91
C CYS A 73 -4.19 -0.64 8.04
N ALA A 74 -5.33 -0.35 8.69
CA ALA A 74 -5.43 0.56 9.83
C ALA A 74 -4.74 1.93 9.62
N SER A 75 -4.75 2.43 8.38
CA SER A 75 -4.08 3.65 7.94
C SER A 75 -5.13 4.73 7.64
N MET A 76 -4.83 6.00 7.89
CA MET A 76 -5.72 7.13 7.53
C MET A 76 -7.16 7.02 8.06
N TYR A 77 -7.36 6.38 9.22
CA TYR A 77 -8.65 6.39 9.91
C TYR A 77 -9.10 7.81 10.23
N ARG A 78 -10.42 8.05 10.23
CA ARG A 78 -10.96 9.37 10.57
C ARG A 78 -10.51 9.77 11.98
N ALA A 79 -9.96 10.98 12.10
CA ALA A 79 -9.51 11.54 13.38
C ALA A 79 -10.65 11.80 14.38
N SER A 80 -11.90 11.89 13.91
CA SER A 80 -13.09 12.13 14.73
C SER A 80 -14.33 11.42 14.15
N GLY A 81 -15.40 11.36 14.94
CA GLY A 81 -16.66 10.70 14.57
C GLY A 81 -16.92 9.37 15.30
N PRO A 82 -18.01 8.66 14.97
CA PRO A 82 -18.35 7.38 15.60
C PRO A 82 -17.25 6.34 15.42
N GLU A 83 -16.92 5.63 16.50
CA GLU A 83 -15.78 4.70 16.57
C GLU A 83 -15.82 3.61 15.49
N GLN A 84 -17.00 3.10 15.17
CA GLN A 84 -17.25 2.06 14.17
C GLN A 84 -17.11 2.59 12.74
N LEU A 85 -17.13 3.92 12.55
CA LEU A 85 -17.02 4.58 11.25
C LEU A 85 -15.65 5.22 11.01
N LYS A 86 -14.70 5.10 11.94
CA LYS A 86 -13.33 5.57 11.75
C LYS A 86 -12.61 4.88 10.58
N PRO A 87 -12.72 3.55 10.36
CA PRO A 87 -12.06 2.87 9.25
C PRO A 87 -12.50 3.35 7.86
N VAL A 88 -13.68 3.96 7.75
CA VAL A 88 -14.15 4.53 6.48
C VAL A 88 -13.22 5.65 5.97
N GLY A 89 -12.47 6.31 6.87
CA GLY A 89 -11.46 7.30 6.48
C GLY A 89 -10.38 6.73 5.56
N GLU A 90 -10.00 5.47 5.76
CA GLU A 90 -9.04 4.78 4.90
C GLU A 90 -9.63 4.57 3.50
N THR A 91 -10.90 4.18 3.40
CA THR A 91 -11.60 4.06 2.12
C THR A 91 -11.69 5.41 1.40
N GLU A 92 -11.99 6.49 2.11
CA GLU A 92 -12.05 7.85 1.54
C GLU A 92 -10.68 8.29 1.01
N PHE A 93 -9.62 8.01 1.77
CA PHE A 93 -8.23 8.28 1.40
C PHE A 93 -7.82 7.53 0.13
N VAL A 94 -8.06 6.21 0.08
CA VAL A 94 -7.69 5.37 -1.08
C VAL A 94 -8.51 5.74 -2.31
N ASN A 95 -9.79 6.08 -2.14
CA ASN A 95 -10.60 6.59 -3.24
C ASN A 95 -10.04 7.89 -3.82
N GLY A 96 -9.48 8.77 -2.97
CA GLY A 96 -8.77 9.97 -3.42
C GLY A 96 -7.52 9.65 -4.22
N ILE A 97 -6.73 8.67 -3.77
CA ILE A 97 -5.53 8.20 -4.49
C ILE A 97 -5.90 7.59 -5.84
N ALA A 98 -6.92 6.74 -5.88
CA ALA A 98 -7.36 6.05 -7.10
C ALA A 98 -7.99 7.00 -8.14
N ALA A 99 -8.26 8.25 -7.78
CA ALA A 99 -8.82 9.26 -8.68
C ALA A 99 -7.75 10.16 -9.33
N MET A 100 -6.46 9.97 -9.02
CA MET A 100 -5.33 10.73 -9.55
C MET A 100 -4.79 10.18 -10.87
#